data_AF-A0A917HA49-F1
#
_entry.id   AF-A0A917HA49-F1
#
_cell.length_a   1.000
_cell.length_b   1.000
_cell.length_c   1.000
_cell.angle_alpha   90.00
_cell.angle_beta   90.00
_cell.angle_gamma   90.00
#
_symmetry.space_group_name_H-M   'P 1'
#
loop_
_entity.id
_entity.type
_entity.pdbx_description
1 polymer ?
#
loop_
_entity_poly.entity_id
_entity_poly.type
_entity_poly.pdbx_seq_one_letter_code
_entity_poly.pdbx_strand_id
1 'polypeptide(L)'
;MGLYMNKNEHPDVFMNQGSIAEPNQRYFKLDYFRELIKEQKMVNDSLWKSHRNLTFGLNEQRIIQTRNWRDIESELEALKETNHQHEKFEKSAMEWLTMLDENSGKMKEMLEQEGLLKQEVIDQINDVSRSNQDIADQLGKFDTTNQQINSQLEELFELHKQMSDQFSKHDETQNQVLDQLENQDALMEKTFRQINNIRSILFERASFLAEKIEDSYNLTSSTVYKLFTGAEQPLTLYMKNKKEQNKSN
;
A
#
# COMPACT_ATOMS: atom_id res chain seq x y z
N MET A 1 -126.53 -18.39 -65.81
CA MET A 1 -125.71 -19.22 -66.72
C MET A 1 -126.64 -20.18 -67.44
N GLY A 2 -126.59 -20.22 -68.77
CA GLY A 2 -127.33 -21.21 -69.55
C GLY A 2 -126.78 -22.61 -69.31
N LEU A 3 -127.67 -23.60 -69.27
CA LEU A 3 -127.28 -25.00 -69.39
C LEU A 3 -128.03 -25.61 -70.57
N TYR A 4 -127.19 -26.07 -71.48
CA TYR A 4 -127.41 -26.69 -72.76
C TYR A 4 -128.37 -27.90 -72.68
N MET A 5 -129.21 -28.04 -73.71
CA MET A 5 -129.79 -29.35 -74.05
C MET A 5 -128.69 -30.20 -74.69
N ASN A 6 -128.46 -31.42 -74.19
CA ASN A 6 -127.62 -32.39 -74.89
C ASN A 6 -128.41 -33.67 -75.21
N LYS A 7 -128.33 -34.07 -76.48
CA LYS A 7 -128.88 -35.29 -77.06
C LYS A 7 -127.73 -36.31 -77.09
N ASN A 8 -127.89 -37.43 -76.38
CA ASN A 8 -127.24 -38.73 -76.64
C ASN A 8 -125.76 -39.03 -76.23
N GLU A 9 -125.14 -38.35 -75.26
CA GLU A 9 -123.76 -38.74 -74.83
C GLU A 9 -123.54 -39.05 -73.34
N HIS A 10 -124.52 -38.89 -72.44
CA HIS A 10 -124.37 -39.25 -71.02
C HIS A 10 -125.64 -39.93 -70.46
N PRO A 11 -125.72 -41.27 -70.43
CA PRO A 11 -126.92 -42.01 -70.01
C PRO A 11 -127.20 -41.92 -68.49
N ASP A 12 -126.26 -41.42 -67.69
CA ASP A 12 -126.37 -41.38 -66.22
C ASP A 12 -126.98 -40.09 -65.67
N VAL A 13 -127.43 -39.17 -66.54
CA VAL A 13 -128.08 -37.92 -66.14
C VAL A 13 -129.60 -38.07 -66.22
N PHE A 14 -130.20 -38.41 -65.08
CA PHE A 14 -131.64 -38.53 -64.93
C PHE A 14 -132.32 -37.15 -64.90
N MET A 15 -133.17 -36.86 -65.89
CA MET A 15 -134.03 -35.68 -65.87
C MET A 15 -135.27 -35.98 -65.03
N ASN A 16 -135.40 -35.34 -63.86
CA ASN A 16 -136.59 -35.46 -63.03
C ASN A 16 -137.73 -34.66 -63.69
N GLN A 17 -138.80 -35.34 -64.13
CA GLN A 17 -140.02 -34.73 -64.70
C GLN A 17 -141.00 -34.22 -63.61
N GLY A 18 -140.55 -34.12 -62.36
CA GLY A 18 -141.31 -33.51 -61.26
C GLY A 18 -141.30 -31.99 -61.32
N SER A 19 -142.44 -31.35 -61.03
CA SER A 19 -142.54 -29.90 -60.84
C SER A 19 -141.62 -29.46 -59.70
N ILE A 20 -140.69 -28.54 -59.98
CA ILE A 20 -139.81 -27.95 -58.97
C ILE A 20 -140.69 -27.13 -58.00
N ALA A 21 -140.86 -27.64 -56.78
CA ALA A 21 -141.55 -26.93 -55.71
C ALA A 21 -140.63 -25.81 -55.19
N GLU A 22 -140.97 -24.58 -55.57
CA GLU A 22 -140.55 -23.32 -54.94
C GLU A 22 -139.04 -22.96 -54.97
N PRO A 23 -138.69 -21.66 -55.01
CA PRO A 23 -137.33 -21.22 -55.28
C PRO A 23 -136.43 -21.50 -54.07
N ASN A 24 -135.37 -22.27 -54.29
CA ASN A 24 -134.29 -22.51 -53.33
C ASN A 24 -133.41 -21.26 -53.04
N GLN A 25 -133.82 -20.07 -53.49
CA GLN A 25 -133.20 -18.79 -53.14
C GLN A 25 -133.96 -18.14 -51.98
N ARG A 26 -133.48 -18.36 -50.75
CA ARG A 26 -133.86 -17.49 -49.63
C ARG A 26 -133.19 -16.14 -49.84
N TYR A 27 -133.97 -15.05 -49.78
CA TYR A 27 -133.46 -13.69 -49.77
C TYR A 27 -132.45 -13.52 -48.63
N PHE A 28 -131.17 -13.34 -48.98
CA PHE A 28 -130.16 -12.86 -48.03
C PHE A 28 -130.39 -11.36 -47.87
N LYS A 29 -131.21 -10.97 -46.89
CA LYS A 29 -131.33 -9.56 -46.50
C LYS A 29 -130.10 -9.20 -45.67
N LEU A 30 -129.03 -8.84 -46.37
CA LEU A 30 -127.84 -8.27 -45.78
C LEU A 30 -128.18 -6.87 -45.31
N ASP A 31 -128.22 -6.69 -44.01
CA ASP A 31 -128.27 -5.35 -43.42
C ASP A 31 -126.84 -4.79 -43.46
N TYR A 32 -126.51 -4.13 -44.57
CA TYR A 32 -125.21 -3.52 -44.81
C TYR A 32 -124.76 -2.63 -43.66
N PHE A 33 -125.68 -1.98 -42.95
CA PHE A 33 -125.35 -1.14 -41.80
C PHE A 33 -124.90 -1.99 -40.60
N ARG A 34 -125.57 -3.12 -40.35
CA ARG A 34 -125.18 -4.07 -39.31
C ARG A 34 -123.83 -4.71 -39.59
N GLU A 35 -123.55 -5.05 -40.85
CA GLU A 35 -122.26 -5.59 -41.26
C GLU A 35 -121.16 -4.53 -41.16
N LEU A 36 -121.43 -3.29 -41.57
CA LEU A 36 -120.51 -2.16 -41.41
C LEU A 36 -120.19 -1.88 -39.93
N ILE A 37 -121.18 -1.91 -39.04
CA ILE A 37 -120.95 -1.78 -37.59
C ILE A 37 -120.11 -2.95 -37.06
N LYS A 38 -120.36 -4.17 -37.54
CA LYS A 38 -119.60 -5.36 -37.12
C LYS A 38 -118.14 -5.25 -37.57
N GLU A 39 -117.90 -4.88 -38.83
CA GLU A 39 -116.56 -4.64 -39.38
C GLU A 39 -115.87 -3.48 -38.65
N GLN A 40 -116.58 -2.37 -38.39
CA GLN A 40 -116.02 -1.26 -37.62
C GLN A 40 -115.62 -1.69 -36.20
N LYS A 41 -116.42 -2.51 -35.54
CA LYS A 41 -116.09 -3.07 -34.23
C LYS A 41 -114.87 -3.99 -34.30
N MET A 42 -114.80 -4.86 -35.31
CA MET A 42 -113.66 -5.76 -35.52
C MET A 42 -112.37 -4.99 -35.83
N VAL A 43 -112.44 -3.95 -36.66
CA VAL A 43 -111.32 -3.06 -36.95
C VAL A 43 -110.88 -2.30 -35.70
N ASN A 44 -111.84 -1.77 -34.93
CA ASN A 44 -111.52 -1.05 -33.69
C ASN A 44 -110.90 -1.99 -32.65
N ASP A 45 -111.40 -3.21 -32.48
CA ASP A 45 -110.83 -4.21 -31.58
C ASP A 45 -109.41 -4.62 -32.03
N SER A 46 -109.19 -4.75 -33.34
CA SER A 46 -107.86 -5.03 -33.91
C SER A 46 -106.89 -3.86 -33.70
N LEU A 47 -107.34 -2.63 -33.92
CA LEU A 47 -106.57 -1.41 -33.70
C LEU A 47 -106.22 -1.25 -32.22
N TRP A 48 -107.17 -1.49 -31.31
CA TRP A 48 -106.92 -1.49 -29.87
C TRP A 48 -105.88 -2.52 -29.45
N LYS A 49 -105.94 -3.75 -29.99
CA LYS A 49 -104.92 -4.78 -29.74
C LYS A 49 -103.56 -4.37 -30.28
N SER A 50 -103.50 -3.84 -31.49
CA SER A 50 -102.27 -3.36 -32.11
C SER A 50 -101.66 -2.20 -31.31
N HIS A 51 -102.47 -1.21 -30.93
CA HIS A 51 -102.06 -0.07 -30.10
C HIS A 51 -101.55 -0.54 -28.74
N ARG A 52 -102.24 -1.49 -28.09
CA ARG A 52 -101.78 -2.05 -26.80
C ARG A 52 -100.45 -2.79 -26.95
N ASN A 53 -100.28 -3.59 -28.00
CA ASN A 53 -99.02 -4.30 -28.27
C ASN A 53 -97.88 -3.34 -28.58
N LEU A 54 -98.13 -2.29 -29.37
CA LEU A 54 -97.15 -1.24 -29.63
C LEU A 54 -96.76 -0.49 -28.36
N THR A 55 -97.73 -0.13 -27.52
CA THR A 55 -97.48 0.54 -26.24
C THR A 55 -96.65 -0.34 -25.31
N PHE A 56 -96.94 -1.64 -25.27
CA PHE A 56 -96.15 -2.60 -24.48
C PHE A 56 -94.72 -2.73 -25.02
N GLY A 57 -94.55 -2.93 -26.34
CA GLY A 57 -93.24 -3.04 -26.97
C GLY A 57 -92.39 -1.77 -26.82
N LEU A 58 -92.99 -0.59 -26.95
CA LEU A 58 -92.31 0.69 -26.70
C LEU A 58 -91.85 0.82 -25.24
N ASN A 59 -92.66 0.36 -24.29
CA ASN A 59 -92.27 0.40 -22.89
C ASN A 59 -91.14 -0.59 -22.58
N GLU A 60 -91.16 -1.80 -23.14
CA GLU A 60 -90.04 -2.74 -23.03
C GLU A 60 -88.76 -2.17 -23.66
N GLN A 61 -88.86 -1.59 -24.85
CA GLN A 61 -87.73 -0.96 -25.52
C GLN A 61 -87.15 0.18 -24.67
N ARG A 62 -88.01 1.01 -24.05
CA ARG A 62 -87.56 2.06 -23.14
C ARG A 62 -86.80 1.48 -21.94
N ILE A 63 -87.30 0.41 -21.33
CA ILE A 63 -86.63 -0.26 -20.20
C ILE A 63 -85.26 -0.79 -20.63
N ILE A 64 -85.16 -1.44 -21.80
CA ILE A 64 -83.90 -1.96 -22.34
C ILE A 64 -82.92 -0.81 -22.60
N GLN A 65 -83.39 0.26 -23.25
CA GLN A 65 -82.54 1.43 -23.51
C GLN A 65 -82.02 2.07 -22.22
N THR A 66 -82.87 2.22 -21.20
CA THR A 66 -82.43 2.75 -19.90
C THR A 66 -81.40 1.85 -19.22
N ARG A 67 -81.51 0.52 -19.35
CA ARG A 67 -80.49 -0.41 -18.85
C ARG A 67 -79.18 -0.25 -19.59
N ASN A 68 -79.20 -0.28 -20.93
CA ASN A 68 -78.00 -0.10 -21.74
C ASN A 68 -77.32 1.24 -21.46
N TRP A 69 -78.07 2.33 -21.28
CA TRP A 69 -77.51 3.63 -20.91
C TRP A 69 -76.83 3.62 -19.55
N ARG A 70 -77.39 2.91 -18.57
CA ARG A 70 -76.77 2.75 -17.25
C ARG A 70 -75.50 1.90 -17.33
N ASP A 71 -75.52 0.85 -18.15
CA ASP A 71 -74.35 -0.02 -18.33
C ASP A 71 -73.21 0.78 -18.98
N ILE A 72 -73.50 1.55 -20.04
CA ILE A 72 -72.53 2.46 -20.69
C ILE A 72 -72.00 3.51 -19.70
N GLU A 73 -72.86 4.09 -18.86
CA GLU A 73 -72.45 5.05 -17.83
C GLU A 73 -71.48 4.40 -16.83
N SER A 74 -71.75 3.16 -16.41
CA SER A 74 -70.86 2.43 -15.49
C SER A 74 -69.51 2.09 -16.13
N GLU A 75 -69.49 1.70 -17.41
CA GLU A 75 -68.26 1.44 -18.16
C GLU A 75 -67.44 2.72 -18.37
N LEU A 76 -68.10 3.84 -18.67
CA LEU A 76 -67.45 5.14 -18.83
C LEU A 76 -66.79 5.61 -17.53
N GLU A 77 -67.46 5.45 -16.39
CA GLU A 77 -66.89 5.85 -15.10
C GLU A 77 -65.73 4.92 -14.70
N ALA A 78 -65.83 3.61 -14.98
CA ALA A 78 -64.72 2.68 -14.79
C ALA A 78 -63.52 3.02 -15.68
N LEU A 79 -63.75 3.40 -16.93
CA LEU A 79 -62.70 3.83 -17.86
C LEU A 79 -62.02 5.11 -17.39
N LYS A 80 -62.80 6.08 -16.91
CA LYS A 80 -62.31 7.34 -16.35
C LYS A 80 -61.45 7.12 -15.11
N GLU A 81 -61.88 6.24 -14.20
CA GLU A 81 -61.07 5.88 -13.02
C GLU A 81 -59.77 5.19 -13.46
N THR A 82 -59.84 4.25 -14.40
CA THR A 82 -58.65 3.56 -14.94
C THR A 82 -57.67 4.55 -15.60
N ASN A 83 -58.18 5.53 -16.33
CA ASN A 83 -57.38 6.59 -16.94
C ASN A 83 -56.68 7.45 -15.88
N HIS A 84 -57.40 7.81 -14.80
CA HIS A 84 -56.81 8.55 -13.69
C HIS A 84 -55.69 7.77 -12.98
N GLN A 85 -55.84 6.45 -12.84
CA GLN A 85 -54.79 5.59 -12.30
C GLN A 85 -53.59 5.48 -13.26
N HIS A 86 -53.83 5.44 -14.58
CA HIS A 86 -52.77 5.49 -15.58
C HIS A 86 -51.97 6.79 -15.49
N GLU A 87 -52.62 7.95 -15.40
CA GLU A 87 -51.92 9.24 -15.27
C GLU A 87 -51.06 9.29 -13.99
N LYS A 88 -51.53 8.71 -12.88
CA LYS A 88 -50.73 8.61 -11.64
C LYS A 88 -49.52 7.73 -11.85
N PHE A 89 -49.72 6.56 -12.46
CA PHE A 89 -48.64 5.64 -12.75
C PHE A 89 -47.60 6.27 -13.69
N GLU A 90 -48.02 6.96 -14.75
CA GLU A 90 -47.13 7.65 -15.67
C GLU A 90 -46.28 8.72 -14.98
N LYS A 91 -46.89 9.50 -14.05
CA LYS A 91 -46.14 10.46 -13.25
C LYS A 91 -45.09 9.79 -12.37
N SER A 92 -45.45 8.72 -11.66
CA SER A 92 -44.50 7.97 -10.84
C SER A 92 -43.40 7.30 -11.67
N ALA A 93 -43.73 6.79 -12.86
CA ALA A 93 -42.76 6.22 -13.78
C ALA A 93 -41.78 7.28 -14.28
N MET A 94 -42.26 8.50 -14.57
CA MET A 94 -41.40 9.63 -14.93
C MET A 94 -40.47 10.01 -13.79
N GLU A 95 -40.98 10.10 -12.55
CA GLU A 95 -40.16 10.36 -11.36
C GLU A 95 -39.07 9.30 -11.15
N TRP A 96 -39.39 8.02 -11.36
CA TRP A 96 -38.42 6.94 -11.30
C TRP A 96 -37.38 7.03 -12.41
N LEU A 97 -37.78 7.39 -13.64
CA LEU A 97 -36.85 7.60 -14.74
C LEU A 97 -35.91 8.77 -14.48
N THR A 98 -36.41 9.87 -13.93
CA THR A 98 -35.55 11.02 -13.56
C THR A 98 -34.58 10.66 -12.44
N MET A 99 -35.03 9.93 -11.41
CA MET A 99 -34.16 9.47 -10.34
C MET A 99 -33.10 8.48 -10.85
N LEU A 100 -33.46 7.60 -11.78
CA LEU A 100 -32.54 6.65 -12.39
C LEU A 100 -31.47 7.38 -13.23
N ASP A 101 -31.87 8.38 -14.00
CA ASP A 101 -30.96 9.19 -14.81
C ASP A 101 -29.98 9.99 -13.95
N GLU A 102 -30.46 10.64 -12.89
CA GLU A 102 -29.61 11.35 -11.91
C GLU A 102 -28.60 10.42 -11.24
N ASN A 103 -29.05 9.23 -10.83
CA ASN A 103 -28.18 8.24 -10.20
C ASN A 103 -27.14 7.67 -11.19
N SER A 104 -27.54 7.46 -12.45
CA SER A 104 -26.63 7.06 -13.52
C SER A 104 -25.55 8.13 -13.76
N GLY A 105 -25.95 9.41 -13.76
CA GLY A 105 -25.02 10.55 -13.84
C GLY A 105 -24.01 10.58 -12.70
N LYS A 106 -24.49 10.46 -11.44
CA LYS A 106 -23.62 10.38 -10.25
C LYS A 106 -22.66 9.18 -10.30
N MET A 107 -23.14 8.03 -10.74
CA MET A 107 -22.31 6.83 -10.89
C MET A 107 -21.18 7.05 -11.91
N LYS A 108 -21.48 7.71 -13.04
CA LYS A 108 -20.47 8.06 -14.03
C LYS A 108 -19.42 9.02 -13.45
N GLU A 109 -19.84 10.03 -12.70
CA GLU A 109 -18.92 10.95 -12.03
C GLU A 109 -18.02 10.22 -11.02
N MET A 110 -18.59 9.32 -10.21
CA MET A 110 -17.80 8.49 -9.28
C MET A 110 -16.78 7.61 -10.01
N LEU A 111 -17.16 7.00 -11.14
CA LEU A 111 -16.24 6.20 -11.96
C LEU A 111 -15.10 7.04 -12.56
N GLU A 112 -15.38 8.27 -13.00
CA GLU A 112 -14.36 9.20 -13.48
C GLU A 112 -13.38 9.59 -12.34
N GLN A 113 -13.90 9.87 -11.14
CA GLN A 113 -13.08 10.14 -9.96
C GLN A 113 -12.24 8.94 -9.54
N GLU A 114 -12.80 7.73 -9.55
CA GLU A 114 -12.06 6.50 -9.27
C GLU A 114 -10.93 6.29 -10.29
N GLY A 115 -11.17 6.62 -11.56
CA GLY A 115 -10.15 6.61 -12.60
C GLY A 115 -8.98 7.55 -12.30
N LEU A 116 -9.26 8.77 -11.82
CA LEU A 116 -8.23 9.74 -11.42
C LEU A 116 -7.44 9.26 -10.19
N LEU A 117 -8.13 8.78 -9.16
CA LEU A 117 -7.48 8.22 -7.96
C LEU A 117 -6.58 7.03 -8.31
N LYS A 118 -7.03 6.16 -9.21
CA LYS A 118 -6.22 5.03 -9.68
C LYS A 118 -4.95 5.49 -10.39
N GLN A 119 -5.04 6.55 -11.21
CA GLN A 119 -3.87 7.13 -11.87
C GLN A 119 -2.88 7.71 -10.85
N GLU A 120 -3.37 8.46 -9.87
CA GLU A 120 -2.54 9.01 -8.80
C GLU A 120 -1.83 7.92 -8.00
N VAL A 121 -2.53 6.82 -7.67
CA VAL A 121 -1.95 5.66 -6.99
C VAL A 121 -0.87 5.00 -7.85
N ILE A 122 -1.09 4.87 -9.17
CA ILE A 122 -0.07 4.33 -10.09
C ILE A 122 1.18 5.22 -10.10
N ASP A 123 1.00 6.54 -10.13
CA ASP A 123 2.11 7.49 -10.11
C ASP A 123 2.90 7.41 -8.79
N GLN A 124 2.21 7.34 -7.64
CA GLN A 124 2.84 7.12 -6.34
C GLN A 124 3.59 5.78 -6.27
N ILE A 125 3.03 4.70 -6.82
CA ILE A 125 3.71 3.38 -6.89
C ILE A 125 4.97 3.48 -7.73
N ASN A 126 4.93 4.20 -8.85
CA ASN A 126 6.10 4.39 -9.70
C ASN A 126 7.21 5.19 -8.99
N ASP A 127 6.84 6.23 -8.23
CA ASP A 127 7.80 7.02 -7.44
C ASP A 127 8.43 6.19 -6.31
N VAL A 128 7.63 5.40 -5.60
CA VAL A 128 8.12 4.46 -4.58
C VAL A 128 9.04 3.42 -5.23
N SER A 129 8.68 2.89 -6.40
CA SER A 129 9.51 1.91 -7.11
C SER A 129 10.86 2.51 -7.53
N ARG A 130 10.89 3.76 -7.98
CA ARG A 130 12.14 4.47 -8.30
C ARG A 130 12.98 4.69 -7.04
N SER A 131 12.36 5.17 -5.96
CA SER A 131 13.06 5.36 -4.68
C SER A 131 13.64 4.06 -4.15
N ASN A 132 12.92 2.94 -4.27
CA ASN A 132 13.43 1.62 -3.89
C ASN A 132 14.63 1.19 -4.74
N GLN A 133 14.62 1.48 -6.04
CA GLN A 133 15.76 1.21 -6.92
C GLN A 133 16.98 2.04 -6.50
N ASP A 134 16.79 3.34 -6.22
CA ASP A 134 17.87 4.21 -5.76
C ASP A 134 18.46 3.74 -4.42
N ILE A 135 17.61 3.29 -3.49
CA ILE A 135 18.04 2.70 -2.20
C ILE A 135 18.84 1.42 -2.44
N ALA A 136 18.39 0.55 -3.34
CA ALA A 136 19.11 -0.68 -3.68
C ALA A 136 20.49 -0.37 -4.28
N ASP A 137 20.58 0.61 -5.17
CA ASP A 137 21.83 1.06 -5.77
C ASP A 137 22.78 1.68 -4.71
N GLN A 138 22.25 2.46 -3.76
CA GLN A 138 23.01 2.99 -2.64
C GLN A 138 23.52 1.90 -1.70
N LEU A 139 22.69 0.89 -1.38
CA LEU A 139 23.09 -0.27 -0.59
C LEU A 139 24.20 -1.07 -1.28
N GLY A 140 24.11 -1.25 -2.60
CA GLY A 140 25.18 -1.89 -3.39
C GLY A 140 26.50 -1.12 -3.30
N LYS A 141 26.46 0.22 -3.43
CA LYS A 141 27.66 1.07 -3.23
C LYS A 141 28.20 0.97 -1.81
N PHE A 142 27.33 0.96 -0.81
CA PHE A 142 27.73 0.80 0.58
C PHE A 142 28.43 -0.55 0.81
N ASP A 143 27.90 -1.65 0.26
CA ASP A 143 28.52 -2.97 0.35
C ASP A 143 29.92 -2.98 -0.29
N THR A 144 30.08 -2.40 -1.48
CA THR A 144 31.41 -2.29 -2.12
C THR A 144 32.39 -1.45 -1.30
N THR A 145 31.93 -0.35 -0.70
CA THR A 145 32.76 0.48 0.18
C THR A 145 33.16 -0.29 1.44
N ASN A 146 32.24 -1.07 2.00
CA ASN A 146 32.48 -1.87 3.18
C ASN A 146 33.50 -2.99 2.89
N GLN A 147 33.42 -3.62 1.72
CA GLN A 147 34.43 -4.57 1.24
C GLN A 147 35.82 -3.92 1.13
N GLN A 148 35.90 -2.69 0.59
CA GLN A 148 37.16 -1.94 0.51
C GLN A 148 37.73 -1.60 1.89
N ILE A 149 36.88 -1.16 2.83
CA ILE A 149 37.29 -0.88 4.21
C ILE A 149 37.81 -2.16 4.87
N ASN A 150 37.14 -3.30 4.69
CA ASN A 150 37.60 -4.57 5.22
C ASN A 150 38.97 -4.97 4.65
N SER A 151 39.20 -4.81 3.35
CA SER A 151 40.52 -5.10 2.78
C SER A 151 41.61 -4.17 3.32
N GLN A 152 41.32 -2.88 3.50
CA GLN A 152 42.28 -1.94 4.09
C GLN A 152 42.56 -2.24 5.57
N LEU A 153 41.55 -2.70 6.33
CA LEU A 153 41.72 -3.14 7.71
C LEU A 153 42.60 -4.39 7.79
N GLU A 154 42.44 -5.33 6.86
CA GLU A 154 43.25 -6.54 6.80
C GLU A 154 44.71 -6.22 6.46
N GLU A 155 44.95 -5.29 5.52
CA GLU A 155 46.29 -4.76 5.23
C GLU A 155 46.90 -4.06 6.45
N LEU A 156 46.14 -3.22 7.16
CA LEU A 156 46.60 -2.52 8.35
C LEU A 156 46.91 -3.48 9.50
N PHE A 157 46.13 -4.57 9.62
CA PHE A 157 46.37 -5.63 10.59
C PHE A 157 47.70 -6.36 10.32
N GLU A 158 47.98 -6.70 9.05
CA GLU A 158 49.26 -7.32 8.70
C GLU A 158 50.44 -6.36 8.88
N LEU A 159 50.28 -5.08 8.56
CA LEU A 159 51.32 -4.07 8.84
C LEU A 159 51.59 -3.98 10.35
N HIS A 160 50.55 -3.95 11.18
CA HIS A 160 50.69 -3.90 12.64
C HIS A 160 51.39 -5.16 13.19
N LYS A 161 51.07 -6.33 12.65
CA LYS A 161 51.74 -7.59 13.00
C LYS A 161 53.23 -7.57 12.64
N GLN A 162 53.57 -7.13 11.43
CA GLN A 162 54.97 -6.95 11.01
C GLN A 162 55.71 -5.96 11.90
N MET A 163 55.05 -4.86 12.29
CA MET A 163 55.62 -3.88 13.20
C MET A 163 55.88 -4.48 14.59
N SER A 164 54.95 -5.27 15.13
CA SER A 164 55.11 -5.98 16.41
C SER A 164 56.26 -6.99 16.36
N ASP A 165 56.41 -7.71 15.25
CA ASP A 165 57.52 -8.65 15.05
C ASP A 165 58.86 -7.92 14.99
N GLN A 166 58.93 -6.78 14.29
CA GLN A 166 60.12 -5.94 14.27
C GLN A 166 60.44 -5.37 15.65
N PHE A 167 59.43 -4.93 16.40
CA PHE A 167 59.62 -4.41 17.76
C PHE A 167 60.17 -5.49 18.69
N SER A 168 59.67 -6.72 18.59
CA SER A 168 60.15 -7.87 19.36
C SER A 168 61.61 -8.19 19.02
N LYS A 169 61.98 -8.17 17.73
CA LYS A 169 63.37 -8.32 17.31
C LYS A 169 64.26 -7.19 17.82
N HIS A 170 63.77 -5.95 17.79
CA HIS A 170 64.50 -4.79 18.28
C HIS A 170 64.75 -4.91 19.79
N ASP A 171 63.75 -5.31 20.57
CA ASP A 171 63.86 -5.54 22.01
C ASP A 171 64.92 -6.61 22.31
N GLU A 172 64.93 -7.71 21.56
CA GLU A 172 65.96 -8.76 21.68
C GLU A 172 67.37 -8.24 21.36
N THR A 173 67.53 -7.43 20.30
CA THR A 173 68.82 -6.82 19.98
C THR A 173 69.27 -5.80 21.04
N GLN A 174 68.34 -5.04 21.63
CA GLN A 174 68.65 -4.11 22.71
C GLN A 174 69.11 -4.85 23.96
N ASN A 175 68.46 -5.95 24.33
CA ASN A 175 68.90 -6.80 25.44
C ASN A 175 70.30 -7.35 25.21
N GLN A 176 70.61 -7.81 23.99
CA GLN A 176 71.97 -8.26 23.65
C GLN A 176 73.02 -7.14 23.76
N VAL A 177 72.69 -5.92 23.35
CA VAL A 177 73.59 -4.76 23.48
C VAL A 177 73.78 -4.39 24.95
N LEU A 178 72.73 -4.43 25.78
CA LEU A 178 72.82 -4.22 27.22
C LEU A 178 73.72 -5.26 27.88
N ASP A 179 73.55 -6.55 27.57
CA ASP A 179 74.41 -7.63 28.09
C ASP A 179 75.89 -7.41 27.71
N GLN A 180 76.15 -6.96 26.49
CA GLN A 180 77.51 -6.63 26.05
C GLN A 180 78.09 -5.42 26.80
N LEU A 181 77.28 -4.38 27.02
CA LEU A 181 77.69 -3.20 27.79
C LEU A 181 77.99 -3.57 29.25
N GLU A 182 77.14 -4.38 29.90
CA GLU A 182 77.39 -4.85 31.26
C GLU A 182 78.69 -5.65 31.36
N ASN A 183 78.96 -6.53 30.38
CA ASN A 183 80.21 -7.28 30.33
C ASN A 183 81.43 -6.37 30.10
N GLN A 184 81.30 -5.34 29.26
CA GLN A 184 82.36 -4.34 29.06
C GLN A 184 82.60 -3.51 30.32
N ASP A 185 81.55 -3.10 31.03
CA ASP A 185 81.66 -2.38 32.30
C ASP A 185 82.36 -3.25 33.36
N ALA A 186 82.05 -4.55 33.45
CA ALA A 186 82.73 -5.47 34.34
C ALA A 186 84.23 -5.64 34.01
N LEU A 187 84.58 -5.71 32.71
CA LEU A 187 85.98 -5.74 32.26
C LEU A 187 86.70 -4.42 32.56
N MET A 188 86.04 -3.29 32.36
CA MET A 188 86.57 -1.96 32.66
C MET A 188 86.81 -1.80 34.17
N GLU A 189 85.90 -2.25 35.01
CA GLU A 189 86.09 -2.25 36.45
C GLU A 189 87.28 -3.12 36.87
N LYS A 190 87.42 -4.32 36.27
CA LYS A 190 88.56 -5.20 36.51
C LYS A 190 89.89 -4.56 36.09
N THR A 191 89.96 -3.93 34.93
CA THR A 191 91.17 -3.22 34.47
C THR A 191 91.48 -2.02 35.35
N PHE A 192 90.47 -1.27 35.81
CA PHE A 192 90.65 -0.17 36.76
C PHE A 192 91.23 -0.66 38.09
N ARG A 193 90.73 -1.79 38.63
CA ARG A 193 91.31 -2.43 39.83
C ARG A 193 92.78 -2.84 39.60
N GLN A 194 93.11 -3.39 38.44
CA GLN A 194 94.49 -3.73 38.07
C GLN A 194 95.39 -2.50 37.99
N ILE A 195 94.93 -1.40 37.37
CA ILE A 195 95.67 -0.12 37.30
C ILE A 195 95.91 0.43 38.71
N ASN A 196 94.91 0.38 39.59
CA ASN A 196 95.07 0.82 40.98
C ASN A 196 96.09 -0.05 41.74
N ASN A 197 96.10 -1.36 41.52
CA ASN A 197 97.13 -2.25 42.07
C ASN A 197 98.52 -1.90 41.54
N ILE A 198 98.68 -1.69 40.22
CA ILE A 198 99.97 -1.27 39.63
C ILE A 198 100.42 0.07 40.22
N ARG A 199 99.50 1.03 40.36
CA ARG A 199 99.77 2.32 41.00
C ARG A 199 100.24 2.14 42.44
N SER A 200 99.58 1.27 43.22
CA SER A 200 99.98 0.96 44.60
C SER A 200 101.37 0.35 44.66
N ILE A 201 101.67 -0.63 43.81
CA ILE A 201 103.00 -1.25 43.72
C ILE A 201 104.05 -0.22 43.33
N LEU A 202 103.77 0.65 42.36
CA LEU A 202 104.68 1.72 41.95
C LEU A 202 104.96 2.70 43.09
N PHE A 203 103.94 3.13 43.83
CA PHE A 203 104.13 3.99 45.00
C PHE A 203 104.96 3.31 46.08
N GLU A 204 104.66 2.05 46.42
CA GLU A 204 105.44 1.29 47.40
C GLU A 204 106.91 1.17 46.97
N ARG A 205 107.15 0.78 45.70
CA ARG A 205 108.50 0.62 45.15
C ARG A 205 109.23 1.95 45.06
N ALA A 206 108.57 3.03 44.63
CA ALA A 206 109.16 4.36 44.55
C ALA A 206 109.48 4.92 45.94
N SER A 207 108.58 4.74 46.92
CA SER A 207 108.82 5.11 48.32
C SER A 207 109.97 4.33 48.93
N PHE A 208 110.03 3.01 48.72
CA PHE A 208 111.16 2.18 49.17
C PHE A 208 112.49 2.62 48.53
N LEU A 209 112.48 2.96 47.23
CA LEU A 209 113.66 3.45 46.53
C LEU A 209 114.09 4.84 47.04
N ALA A 210 113.13 5.73 47.29
CA ALA A 210 113.38 7.04 47.87
C ALA A 210 113.98 6.92 49.27
N GLU A 211 113.42 6.06 50.12
CA GLU A 211 113.93 5.74 51.45
C GLU A 211 115.35 5.16 51.37
N LYS A 212 115.60 4.22 50.45
CA LYS A 212 116.96 3.67 50.22
C LYS A 212 117.95 4.72 49.73
N ILE A 213 117.53 5.62 48.83
CA ILE A 213 118.38 6.72 48.37
C ILE A 213 118.65 7.68 49.52
N GLU A 214 117.65 8.05 50.30
CA GLU A 214 117.77 8.92 51.47
C GLU A 214 118.69 8.31 52.54
N ASP A 215 118.51 7.02 52.85
CA ASP A 215 119.40 6.25 53.73
C ASP A 215 120.84 6.25 53.20
N SER A 216 121.02 5.97 51.91
CA SER A 216 122.35 5.96 51.28
C SER A 216 122.97 7.35 51.28
N TYR A 217 122.18 8.42 51.06
CA TYR A 217 122.64 9.80 51.09
C TYR A 217 123.02 10.19 52.52
N ASN A 218 122.24 9.83 53.53
CA ASN A 218 122.57 10.04 54.94
C ASN A 218 123.84 9.28 55.35
N LEU A 219 124.00 8.02 54.92
CA LEU A 219 125.19 7.22 55.21
C LEU A 219 126.45 7.77 54.52
N THR A 220 126.33 8.16 53.25
CA THR A 220 127.48 8.66 52.47
C THR A 220 127.82 10.08 52.86
N SER A 221 126.83 10.95 53.09
CA SER A 221 127.06 12.31 53.58
C SER A 221 127.64 12.32 54.98
N SER A 222 127.20 11.46 55.90
CA SER A 222 127.82 11.34 57.22
C SER A 222 129.25 10.82 57.12
N THR A 223 129.53 9.87 56.23
CA THR A 223 130.89 9.34 56.02
C THR A 223 131.83 10.36 55.38
N VAL A 224 131.39 11.06 54.33
CA VAL A 224 132.15 12.11 53.65
C VAL A 224 132.35 13.31 54.57
N TYR A 225 131.32 13.71 55.32
CA TYR A 225 131.45 14.78 56.31
C TYR A 225 132.44 14.38 57.42
N LYS A 226 132.37 13.14 57.93
CA LYS A 226 133.34 12.58 58.90
C LYS A 226 134.78 12.59 58.37
N LEU A 227 134.97 12.40 57.06
CA LEU A 227 136.27 12.52 56.38
C LEU A 227 136.74 13.97 56.23
N PHE A 228 135.84 14.93 55.99
CA PHE A 228 136.21 16.32 55.71
C PHE A 228 136.26 17.24 56.94
N THR A 229 135.54 16.96 58.03
CA THR A 229 135.38 17.90 59.16
C THR A 229 135.83 17.37 60.53
N GLY A 230 136.15 16.07 60.66
CA GLY A 230 136.80 15.52 61.85
C GLY A 230 136.02 15.61 63.18
N ALA A 231 134.72 15.93 63.16
CA ALA A 231 133.87 16.01 64.37
C ALA A 231 132.49 15.37 64.16
N GLU A 232 131.95 14.70 65.18
CA GLU A 232 130.60 14.14 65.18
C GLU A 232 129.55 15.24 65.41
N GLN A 233 129.04 15.81 64.32
CA GLN A 233 127.76 16.52 64.34
C GLN A 233 127.02 16.28 63.02
N PRO A 234 125.73 15.87 63.06
CA PRO A 234 124.95 15.67 61.85
C PRO A 234 124.67 17.02 61.17
N LEU A 235 124.78 17.03 59.83
CA LEU A 235 124.60 18.21 58.96
C LEU A 235 123.20 18.87 59.07
N THR A 236 122.26 18.21 59.74
CA THR A 236 120.89 18.69 59.93
C THR A 236 120.81 20.00 60.72
N LEU A 237 121.82 20.33 61.54
CA LEU A 237 121.92 21.63 62.22
C LEU A 237 122.28 22.81 61.29
N TYR A 238 123.00 22.57 60.19
CA TYR A 238 123.38 23.63 59.25
C TYR A 238 122.24 24.08 58.32
N MET A 239 121.30 23.18 57.98
CA MET A 239 120.11 23.57 57.21
C MET A 239 119.06 24.31 58.04
N LYS A 240 119.01 24.12 59.37
CA LYS A 240 118.08 24.83 60.25
C LYS A 240 118.51 26.29 60.44
N ASN A 241 119.80 26.56 60.61
CA ASN A 241 120.34 27.93 60.71
C ASN A 241 120.20 28.74 59.41
N LYS A 242 120.19 28.08 58.23
CA LYS A 242 119.94 28.75 56.94
C LYS A 242 118.46 29.09 56.69
N LYS A 243 117.51 28.43 57.38
CA LYS A 243 116.08 28.75 57.32
C LYS A 243 115.66 29.89 58.26
N GLU A 244 116.41 30.18 59.33
CA GLU A 244 116.12 31.32 60.21
C GLU A 244 116.73 32.65 59.72
N GLN A 245 117.85 32.64 58.98
CA GLN A 245 118.41 33.86 58.36
C GLN A 245 117.65 34.35 57.11
N ASN A 246 116.81 33.52 56.48
CA ASN A 246 115.98 33.91 55.33
C ASN A 246 114.52 34.27 55.70
N LYS A 247 114.25 34.54 56.99
CA LYS A 247 112.95 35.09 57.47
C LYS A 247 113.05 36.52 58.01
N SER A 248 114.20 37.17 57.88
CA SER A 248 114.39 38.60 58.15
C SER A 248 114.90 39.31 56.89
N ASN A 249 114.04 39.35 55.87
CA ASN A 249 113.89 40.39 54.85
C ASN A 249 112.59 40.14 54.08
#